data_AF-A0A8X6MRU4-F1
#
_entry.id   AF-A0A8X6MRU4-F1
#
_cell.length_a   1.000
_cell.length_b   1.000
_cell.length_c   1.000
_cell.angle_alpha   90.00
_cell.angle_beta   90.00
_cell.angle_gamma   90.00
#
_symmetry.space_group_name_H-M   'P 1'
#
loop_
_entity.id
_entity.type
_entity.pdbx_description
1 polymer ?
#
loop_
_entity_poly.entity_id
_entity_poly.type
_entity_poly.pdbx_seq_one_letter_code
_entity_poly.pdbx_strand_id
1 'polypeptide(L)' 'MCWRPDGSHITEPSLKVKSCACIVSRDKVLSRRLIGNYHPQCEEDGTYSRVQCHGGMGYCWCVDENGVKNDKSIDNC' A
#
# COMPACT_ATOMS: atom_id res chain seq x y z
N MET A 1 -11.65 -8.91 -3.16
CA MET A 1 -11.92 -8.01 -4.32
C MET A 1 -11.97 -6.58 -3.79
N CYS A 2 -11.38 -5.61 -4.50
CA CYS A 2 -11.35 -4.21 -4.08
C CYS A 2 -11.97 -3.30 -5.14
N TRP A 3 -12.61 -2.22 -4.69
CA TRP A 3 -13.42 -1.33 -5.52
C TRP A 3 -12.97 0.12 -5.39
N ARG A 4 -13.07 0.87 -6.49
CA ARG A 4 -13.00 2.33 -6.49
C ARG A 4 -14.36 2.93 -6.11
N PRO A 5 -14.42 4.22 -5.70
CA PRO A 5 -15.68 4.90 -5.41
C PRO A 5 -16.65 5.00 -6.60
N ASP A 6 -16.16 4.89 -7.84
CA ASP A 6 -16.98 4.89 -9.07
C ASP A 6 -17.61 3.52 -9.39
N GLY A 7 -17.36 2.50 -8.56
CA GLY A 7 -17.85 1.14 -8.76
C GLY A 7 -16.98 0.28 -9.69
N SER A 8 -15.91 0.82 -10.26
CA SER A 8 -14.93 0.01 -10.99
C SER A 8 -14.11 -0.84 -10.03
N HIS A 9 -13.73 -2.05 -10.47
CA HIS A 9 -12.90 -2.94 -9.68
C HIS A 9 -11.41 -2.63 -9.88
N ILE A 10 -10.64 -2.76 -8.80
CA ILE A 10 -9.18 -2.58 -8.80
C ILE A 10 -8.47 -3.93 -8.95
N THR A 11 -9.01 -4.95 -8.28
CA THR A 11 -8.47 -6.31 -8.28
C THR A 11 -9.58 -7.32 -8.54
N GLU A 12 -9.23 -8.44 -9.16
CA GLU A 12 -10.15 -9.57 -9.34
C GLU A 12 -10.61 -10.17 -8.00
N PRO A 13 -11.74 -10.91 -7.99
CA PRO A 13 -12.13 -11.74 -6.86
C PRO A 13 -11.02 -12.72 -6.47
N SER A 14 -10.61 -12.67 -5.22
CA SER A 14 -9.59 -13.56 -4.67
C SER A 14 -9.84 -13.77 -3.18
N LEU A 15 -9.75 -15.03 -2.74
CA LEU A 15 -9.85 -15.43 -1.34
C LEU A 15 -8.63 -14.98 -0.53
N LYS A 16 -7.52 -14.65 -1.19
CA LYS A 16 -6.31 -14.18 -0.52
C LYS A 16 -6.45 -12.74 -0.04
N VAL A 17 -7.29 -11.93 -0.70
CA VAL A 17 -7.44 -10.50 -0.40
C VAL A 17 -8.28 -10.33 0.87
N LYS A 18 -7.62 -9.97 1.96
CA LYS A 18 -8.22 -9.72 3.28
C LYS A 18 -8.51 -8.24 3.52
N SER A 19 -7.69 -7.36 2.95
CA SER A 19 -7.81 -5.91 3.09
C SER A 19 -7.73 -5.21 1.73
N CYS A 20 -8.37 -4.05 1.63
CA CYS A 20 -8.29 -3.18 0.46
C CYS A 20 -7.57 -1.86 0.74
N ALA A 21 -7.14 -1.62 1.98
CA ALA A 21 -6.60 -0.33 2.39
C ALA A 21 -5.37 0.08 1.58
N CYS A 22 -4.38 -0.82 1.46
CA CYS A 22 -3.17 -0.54 0.69
C CYS A 22 -3.46 -0.47 -0.82
N ILE A 23 -4.24 -1.42 -1.34
CA ILE A 23 -4.58 -1.51 -2.77
C ILE A 23 -5.26 -0.23 -3.25
N VAL A 24 -6.28 0.25 -2.52
CA VAL A 24 -7.00 1.49 -2.84
C VAL A 24 -6.08 2.70 -2.73
N SER A 25 -5.23 2.76 -1.71
CA SER A 25 -4.27 3.85 -1.54
C SER A 25 -3.26 3.90 -2.70
N ARG A 26 -2.73 2.75 -3.11
CA ARG A 26 -1.80 2.63 -4.24
C ARG A 26 -2.47 3.03 -5.55
N ASP A 27 -3.67 2.54 -5.82
CA ASP A 27 -4.46 2.89 -7.00
C ASP A 27 -4.69 4.41 -7.11
N LYS A 28 -5.07 5.05 -5.99
CA LYS A 28 -5.27 6.50 -5.92
C LYS A 28 -4.01 7.31 -6.30
N VAL A 29 -2.83 6.87 -5.87
CA VAL A 29 -1.55 7.53 -6.25
C VAL A 29 -1.27 7.33 -7.73
N LEU A 30 -1.48 6.12 -8.26
CA LEU A 30 -1.25 5.80 -9.67
C LEU A 30 -2.19 6.56 -10.61
N SER A 31 -3.48 6.67 -10.27
CA SER A 31 -4.46 7.41 -11.07
C SER A 31 -4.13 8.90 -11.20
N ARG A 32 -3.49 9.49 -10.17
CA ARG A 32 -3.07 10.90 -10.20
C ARG A 32 -1.75 11.13 -10.95
N ARG A 33 -1.07 10.06 -11.40
CA ARG A 33 0.25 10.11 -12.07
C ARG A 33 1.27 10.98 -11.34
N LEU A 34 1.25 10.94 -10.01
CA LEU A 34 2.13 11.74 -9.17
C LEU A 34 3.55 11.14 -9.15
N ILE A 35 4.35 11.48 -10.16
CA ILE A 35 5.76 11.07 -10.25
C ILE A 35 6.52 11.61 -9.03
N GLY A 36 7.31 10.75 -8.40
CA GLY A 36 8.14 11.11 -7.25
C GLY A 36 7.43 11.13 -5.90
N ASN A 37 6.11 10.84 -5.85
CA ASN A 37 5.41 10.63 -4.58
C ASN A 37 5.61 9.22 -4.04
N TYR A 38 5.33 9.06 -2.75
CA TYR A 38 5.26 7.76 -2.10
C TYR A 38 4.25 6.84 -2.79
N HIS A 39 4.73 5.67 -3.24
CA HIS A 39 3.88 4.58 -3.74
C HIS A 39 3.80 3.50 -2.66
N PRO A 40 2.63 3.28 -2.03
CA PRO A 40 2.48 2.24 -1.04
C PRO A 40 2.81 0.86 -1.61
N GLN A 41 3.71 0.14 -0.92
CA GLN A 41 3.93 -1.28 -1.11
C GLN A 41 2.85 -2.08 -0.36
N CYS A 42 2.30 -3.10 -1.01
CA CYS A 42 1.21 -3.92 -0.48
C CYS A 42 1.58 -5.40 -0.57
N GLU A 43 1.13 -6.18 0.40
CA GLU A 43 1.20 -7.64 0.37
C GLU A 43 0.12 -8.22 -0.56
N GLU A 44 0.21 -9.53 -0.88
CA GLU A 44 -0.79 -10.22 -1.71
C GLU A 44 -2.20 -10.18 -1.12
N ASP A 45 -2.31 -10.11 0.22
CA ASP A 45 -3.59 -10.04 0.91
C ASP A 45 -4.18 -8.62 0.99
N GLY A 46 -3.49 -7.64 0.40
CA GLY A 46 -3.91 -6.26 0.27
C GLY A 46 -3.67 -5.40 1.53
N THR A 47 -3.02 -5.95 2.54
CA THR A 47 -2.43 -5.19 3.65
C THR A 47 -1.17 -4.43 3.19
N TYR A 48 -0.68 -3.51 4.02
CA TYR A 48 0.59 -2.84 3.77
C TYR A 48 1.76 -3.79 4.02
N SER A 49 2.81 -3.69 3.20
CA SER A 49 4.05 -4.39 3.53
C SER A 49 4.65 -3.77 4.79
N ARG A 50 5.28 -4.60 5.64
CA ARG A 50 5.84 -4.11 6.91
C ARG A 50 6.90 -3.03 6.71
N VAL A 51 7.60 -3.06 5.58
CA VAL A 51 8.58 -2.05 5.18
C VAL A 51 8.00 -1.24 4.04
N GLN A 52 7.82 0.05 4.26
CA GLN A 52 7.43 0.99 3.21
C GLN A 52 8.61 1.87 2.84
N CYS A 53 8.77 2.11 1.53
CA CYS A 53 9.88 2.87 1.01
C CYS A 53 9.39 4.02 0.14
N HIS A 54 9.92 5.23 0.39
CA HIS A 54 9.72 6.39 -0.46
C HIS A 54 10.88 6.51 -1.45
N GLY A 55 10.76 5.84 -2.60
CA GLY A 55 11.81 5.82 -3.63
C GLY A 55 12.31 7.21 -4.06
N GLY A 56 11.41 8.19 -4.16
CA GLY A 56 11.77 9.58 -4.51
C GLY A 56 12.54 10.35 -3.43
N MET A 57 12.54 9.88 -2.18
CA MET A 57 13.20 10.55 -1.04
C MET A 57 14.34 9.69 -0.45
N GLY A 58 14.46 8.42 -0.85
CA GLY A 58 15.57 7.56 -0.47
C GLY A 58 15.54 7.03 0.97
N TYR A 59 14.37 6.99 1.63
CA TYR A 59 14.23 6.39 2.96
C TYR A 59 13.08 5.39 3.04
N CYS A 60 13.19 4.47 3.99
CA CYS A 60 12.17 3.47 4.31
C CYS A 60 11.80 3.53 5.80
N TRP A 61 10.62 3.04 6.16
CA TRP A 61 10.13 2.96 7.53
C TRP A 61 9.27 1.72 7.73
N CYS A 62 9.16 1.30 8.99
CA CYS A 62 8.29 0.20 9.38
C CYS A 62 6.83 0.70 9.55
N VAL A 63 5.88 -0.11 9.11
CA VAL A 63 4.43 0.08 9.33
C VAL A 63 3.77 -1.21 9.84
N ASP A 64 2.56 -1.10 10.35
CA ASP A 64 1.67 -2.23 10.56
C ASP A 64 0.86 -2.59 9.30
N GLU A 65 0.01 -3.63 9.41
CA GLU A 65 -0.86 -4.09 8.31
C GLU A 65 -1.84 -3.03 7.78
N ASN A 66 -2.10 -1.98 8.57
CA ASN A 66 -2.97 -0.85 8.24
C ASN A 66 -2.19 0.35 7.67
N GLY A 67 -0.85 0.27 7.59
CA GLY A 67 0.02 1.32 7.09
C GLY A 67 0.40 2.38 8.12
N VAL A 68 0.13 2.15 9.41
CA VAL A 68 0.51 3.07 10.48
C VAL A 68 1.99 2.89 10.79
N LYS A 69 2.76 3.98 10.72
CA LYS A 69 4.19 3.98 11.06
C LYS A 69 4.38 3.57 12.51
N ASN A 70 5.30 2.64 12.73
CA ASN A 70 5.77 2.27 14.06
C ASN A 70 7.23 2.70 14.25
N ASP A 71 7.67 2.81 15.50
CA ASP A 71 9.00 3.34 15.88
C ASP A 71 10.06 2.22 15.94
N LYS A 72 9.95 1.23 15.05
CA LYS A 72 10.91 0.13 14.95
C LYS A 72 12.07 0.49 14.01
N SER A 73 13.22 -0.11 14.25
CA SER A 73 14.33 -0.09 13.29
C SER A 73 13.97 -0.88 12.04
N ILE A 74 14.48 -0.44 10.88
CA ILE A 74 14.20 -1.06 9.57
C ILE A 74 14.67 -2.52 9.49
N ASP A 75 15.70 -2.89 10.26
CA ASP A 75 16.25 -4.25 10.31
C ASP A 75 15.34 -5.25 11.07
N ASN A 76 14.30 -4.76 11.76
CA ASN A 76 13.36 -5.57 12.52
C ASN A 76 11.94 -4.97 12.49
N CYS A 77 11.37 -4.92 11.29
CA CYS A 77 9.92 -4.85 11.10
C CYS A 77 9.34 -6.30 11.13
#